data_AF-A0AAP8GEQ3-F1
#
_entry.id   AF-A0AAP8GEQ3-F1
#
_cell.length_a   1.000
_cell.length_b   1.000
_cell.length_c   1.000
_cell.angle_alpha   90.00
_cell.angle_beta   90.00
_cell.angle_gamma   90.00
#
_symmetry.space_group_name_H-M   'P 1'
#
loop_
_entity.id
_entity.type
_entity.pdbx_description
1 polymer ?
#
loop_
_entity_poly.entity_id
_entity_poly.type
_entity_poly.pdbx_seq_one_letter_code
_entity_poly.pdbx_strand_id
1 'polypeptide(L)' 'MIYKSIADRLRLRLNSADFAIGSPLPGEKKLAEEFGVARMTIRKAIDLLVDWGLVVRRHGSGTY' A
#
# COMPACT_ATOMS: atom_id res chain seq x y z
N MET A 1 6.55 -3.77 -14.31
CA MET A 1 5.08 -3.70 -14.43
C MET A 1 4.33 -4.41 -13.29
N ILE A 2 5.00 -5.17 -12.42
CA ILE A 2 4.38 -5.91 -11.30
C ILE A 2 3.90 -5.03 -10.12
N TYR A 3 4.57 -3.91 -9.83
CA TYR A 3 4.14 -3.04 -8.72
C TYR A 3 2.85 -2.26 -9.03
N LYS A 4 2.53 -2.04 -10.32
CA LYS A 4 1.31 -1.33 -10.74
C LYS A 4 0.06 -2.16 -10.43
N SER A 5 0.08 -3.46 -10.76
CA SER A 5 -1.04 -4.35 -10.43
C SER A 5 -1.22 -4.53 -8.93
N ILE A 6 -0.13 -4.49 -8.14
CA ILE A 6 -0.22 -4.48 -6.68
C ILE A 6 -0.82 -3.17 -6.17
N ALA A 7 -0.42 -2.03 -6.72
CA ALA A 7 -1.01 -0.73 -6.37
C ALA A 7 -2.51 -0.71 -6.69
N ASP A 8 -2.94 -1.22 -7.85
CA ASP A 8 -4.37 -1.32 -8.18
C ASP A 8 -5.14 -2.23 -7.22
N ARG A 9 -4.58 -3.39 -6.85
CA ARG A 9 -5.19 -4.28 -5.84
C ARG A 9 -5.29 -3.61 -4.47
N LEU A 10 -4.25 -2.90 -4.04
CA LEU A 10 -4.26 -2.14 -2.79
C LEU A 10 -5.28 -1.00 -2.84
N ARG A 11 -5.38 -0.28 -3.96
CA ARG A 11 -6.38 0.76 -4.20
C ARG A 11 -7.80 0.21 -4.09
N LEU A 12 -8.07 -0.98 -4.66
CA LEU A 12 -9.39 -1.60 -4.56
C LEU A 12 -9.71 -1.99 -3.11
N ARG A 13 -8.72 -2.47 -2.35
CA ARG A 13 -8.88 -2.74 -0.91
C ARG A 13 -9.08 -1.47 -0.08
N LEU A 14 -8.39 -0.39 -0.41
CA LEU A 14 -8.59 0.91 0.26
C LEU A 14 -9.99 1.48 0.04
N ASN A 15 -10.63 1.14 -1.08
CA ASN A 15 -12.02 1.51 -1.37
C ASN A 15 -13.03 0.46 -0.88
N SER A 16 -12.61 -0.69 -0.35
CA SER A 16 -13.50 -1.66 0.28
C SER A 16 -13.73 -1.31 1.74
N ALA A 17 -14.75 -1.90 2.36
CA ALA A 17 -15.04 -1.72 3.78
C ALA A 17 -13.92 -2.25 4.72
N ASP A 18 -12.88 -2.89 4.17
CA ASP A 18 -11.76 -3.46 4.92
C ASP A 18 -10.81 -2.39 5.49
N PHE A 19 -10.79 -1.18 4.92
CA PHE A 19 -9.95 -0.09 5.37
C PHE A 19 -10.79 1.18 5.58
N ALA A 20 -10.91 1.61 6.84
CA ALA A 20 -11.45 2.93 7.12
C ALA A 20 -10.49 4.02 6.61
N ILE A 21 -11.03 5.13 6.12
CA ILE A 21 -10.22 6.29 5.71
C ILE A 21 -9.35 6.72 6.90
N GLY A 22 -8.03 6.81 6.68
CA GLY A 22 -7.05 7.14 7.72
C GLY A 22 -6.67 5.98 8.64
N SER A 23 -7.14 4.75 8.37
CA SER A 23 -6.62 3.56 9.04
C SER A 23 -5.21 3.21 8.55
N PRO A 24 -4.32 2.74 9.44
CA PRO A 24 -2.97 2.40 9.05
C PRO A 24 -2.96 1.19 8.10
N LEU A 25 -2.28 1.34 6.97
CA LEU A 25 -1.94 0.22 6.09
C LEU A 25 -1.02 -0.78 6.80
N PRO A 26 -1.12 -2.07 6.45
CA PRO A 26 -0.15 -3.05 6.92
C PRO A 26 1.26 -2.64 6.48
N GLY A 27 2.25 -2.90 7.33
CA GLY A 27 3.64 -2.54 7.02
C GLY A 27 4.15 -3.22 5.74
N GLU A 28 5.10 -2.58 5.06
CA GLU A 28 5.65 -3.04 3.76
C GLU A 28 6.07 -4.52 3.78
N LYS A 29 6.62 -5.01 4.90
CA LYS A 29 7.04 -6.41 5.07
C LYS A 29 5.85 -7.37 5.05
N LYS A 30 4.78 -7.05 5.78
CA LYS A 30 3.57 -7.89 5.84
C LYS A 30 2.86 -7.93 4.50
N LEU A 31 2.76 -6.78 3.81
CA LEU A 31 2.25 -6.73 2.44
C LEU A 31 3.13 -7.54 1.48
N ALA A 32 4.45 -7.51 1.65
CA ALA A 32 5.36 -8.28 0.79
C ALA A 32 5.13 -9.79 0.95
N GLU A 33 4.94 -10.26 2.18
CA GLU A 33 4.57 -11.64 2.49
C GLU A 33 3.20 -12.01 1.93
N GLU A 34 2.18 -11.16 2.12
CA GLU A 34 0.81 -11.39 1.66
C GLU A 34 0.70 -11.46 0.12
N PHE A 35 1.41 -10.58 -0.58
CA PHE A 35 1.42 -10.54 -2.04
C PHE A 35 2.48 -11.47 -2.65
N GLY A 36 3.33 -12.12 -1.84
CA GLY A 36 4.38 -13.02 -2.30
C GLY A 36 5.45 -12.33 -3.17
N VAL A 37 5.78 -11.07 -2.87
CA VAL A 37 6.74 -10.26 -3.65
C VAL A 37 7.82 -9.65 -2.78
N ALA A 38 8.90 -9.17 -3.42
CA ALA A 38 9.93 -8.42 -2.72
C ALA A 38 9.38 -7.13 -2.09
N ARG A 39 9.89 -6.77 -0.90
CA ARG A 39 9.54 -5.52 -0.20
C ARG A 39 9.70 -4.27 -1.06
N MET A 40 10.73 -4.23 -1.91
CA MET A 40 10.96 -3.11 -2.84
C MET A 40 9.83 -2.93 -3.85
N THR A 41 9.14 -4.01 -4.23
CA THR A 41 7.97 -3.97 -5.11
C THR A 41 6.77 -3.35 -4.40
N ILE A 42 6.52 -3.74 -3.14
CA ILE A 42 5.48 -3.13 -2.31
C ILE A 42 5.76 -1.65 -2.10
N ARG A 43 7.02 -1.27 -1.80
CA ARG A 43 7.39 0.12 -1.63
C ARG A 43 7.02 0.94 -2.86
N LYS A 44 7.37 0.48 -4.06
CA LYS A 44 6.99 1.14 -5.32
C LYS A 44 5.47 1.21 -5.53
N ALA A 45 4.73 0.19 -5.11
CA ALA A 45 3.27 0.20 -5.19
C ALA A 45 2.67 1.26 -4.24
N ILE A 46 3.19 1.36 -3.01
CA ILE A 46 2.80 2.38 -2.04
C ILE A 46 3.19 3.77 -2.52
N ASP A 47 4.40 3.96 -3.08
CA ASP A 47 4.83 5.24 -3.66
C ASP A 47 3.82 5.71 -4.73
N LEU A 48 3.30 4.78 -5.55
CA LEU A 48 2.28 5.10 -6.55
C LEU A 48 0.92 5.50 -5.92
N LEU A 49 0.52 4.84 -4.83
CA LEU A 49 -0.68 5.22 -4.09
C LEU A 49 -0.54 6.60 -3.43
N VAL A 50 0.66 6.95 -2.95
CA VAL A 50 0.98 8.28 -2.42
C VAL A 50 0.91 9.33 -3.53
N ASP A 51 1.48 9.03 -4.69
CA ASP A 51 1.43 9.89 -5.88
C ASP A 51 -0.01 10.13 -6.36
N TRP A 52 -0.89 9.13 -6.22
CA TRP A 52 -2.32 9.25 -6.48
C TRP A 52 -3.11 9.97 -5.38
N GLY A 53 -2.46 10.37 -4.28
CA GLY A 53 -3.10 11.04 -3.14
C GLY A 53 -4.06 10.14 -2.36
N LEU A 54 -3.96 8.81 -2.51
CA LEU A 54 -4.83 7.85 -1.83
C LEU A 54 -4.34 7.51 -0.43
N VAL A 55 -3.03 7.63 -0.19
CA VAL A 55 -2.39 7.29 1.09
C VAL A 55 -1.29 8.30 1.40
N VAL A 56 -0.96 8.45 2.68
CA VAL A 56 0.09 9.34 3.17
C VAL A 56 1.10 8.54 3.99
N ARG A 57 2.37 8.66 3.62
CA ARG A 57 3.47 8.07 4.40
C ARG A 57 3.88 9.05 5.50
N ARG A 58 3.78 8.63 6.77
CA ARG A 58 4.33 9.37 7.91
C ARG A 58 5.59 8.68 8.41
N HIS A 59 6.72 9.37 8.32
CA HIS A 59 8.00 8.86 8.80
C HIS A 59 7.89 8.45 10.28
N GLY A 60 8.27 7.22 10.60
CA GLY A 60 8.20 6.67 11.96
C GLY A 60 6.81 6.19 12.43
N SER A 61 5.72 6.52 11.72
CA SER A 61 4.34 6.14 12.11
C SER A 61 3.68 5.13 11.16
N GLY A 62 4.17 5.00 9.93
CA GLY A 62 3.64 4.04 8.96
C GLY A 62 3.00 4.72 7.75
N THR A 63 2.11 4.01 7.05
CA THR A 63 1.36 4.54 5.89
C THR A 63 -0.12 4.50 6.24
N TYR A 64 -0.86 5.56 5.93
CA TYR A 64 -2.27 5.77 6.29
C TYR A 64 -3.08 6.20 5.07
#